data_AF-A0A1Q7E3X8-F1
#
_entry.id   AF-A0A1Q7E3X8-F1
#
_cell.length_a   1.000
_cell.length_b   1.000
_cell.length_c   1.000
_cell.angle_alpha   90.00
_cell.angle_beta   90.00
_cell.angle_gamma   90.00
#
_symmetry.space_group_name_H-M   'P 1'
#
loop_
_entity.id
_entity.type
_entity.pdbx_description
1 polymer ?
#
loop_
_entity_poly.entity_id
_entity_poly.type
_entity_poly.pdbx_seq_one_letter_code
_entity_poly.pdbx_strand_id
1 'polypeptide(L)'
;MAFPGQERSKHMGQLNRGDDHWDVFLEIQPDGELGAVRGRMHFVDRDRHRMTSWVFLERHERDIQERFGEFSAVELWHFLEALEG
;
A
#
# COMPACT_ATOMS: atom_id res chain seq x y z
N MET A 1 -1.43 6.09 -10.60
CA MET A 1 -1.45 7.40 -9.91
C MET A 1 -0.10 7.62 -9.24
N ALA A 2 0.30 8.87 -9.00
CA ALA A 2 1.53 9.17 -8.28
C ALA A 2 1.38 8.88 -6.77
N PHE A 3 2.46 8.51 -6.09
CA PHE A 3 2.48 8.39 -4.65
C PHE A 3 2.50 9.79 -4.01
N PRO A 4 1.71 9.98 -2.95
CA PRO A 4 1.44 11.29 -2.40
C PRO A 4 2.59 11.87 -1.56
N GLY A 5 3.69 11.13 -1.40
CA GLY A 5 4.82 11.47 -0.53
C GLY A 5 4.66 10.88 0.88
N GLN A 6 5.79 10.76 1.58
CA GLN A 6 5.88 10.08 2.88
C GLN A 6 5.01 10.73 3.97
N GLU A 7 4.76 12.05 3.90
CA GLU A 7 3.93 12.74 4.89
C GLU A 7 2.45 12.33 4.85
N ARG A 8 2.00 11.77 3.72
CA ARG A 8 0.61 11.36 3.48
C ARG A 8 0.43 9.85 3.41
N SER A 9 1.44 9.10 3.81
CA SER A 9 1.44 7.64 3.73
C SER A 9 2.28 7.03 4.85
N LYS A 10 1.84 5.92 5.42
CA LYS A 10 2.59 5.19 6.44
C LYS A 10 3.65 4.29 5.79
N HIS A 11 4.90 4.34 6.25
CA HIS A 11 5.92 3.36 5.84
C HIS A 11 5.60 2.00 6.46
N MET A 12 5.53 0.98 5.61
CA MET A 12 5.15 -0.39 5.97
C MET A 12 6.35 -1.35 5.95
N GLY A 13 7.51 -0.88 5.49
CA GLY A 13 8.74 -1.65 5.44
C GLY A 13 9.39 -1.61 4.06
N GLN A 14 10.28 -2.58 3.85
CA GLN A 14 11.13 -2.65 2.67
C GLN A 14 11.00 -4.01 2.00
N LEU A 15 11.00 -4.02 0.68
CA LEU A 15 11.00 -5.21 -0.15
C LEU A 15 12.30 -5.27 -0.95
N ASN A 16 13.10 -6.32 -0.71
CA ASN A 16 14.30 -6.61 -1.48
C ASN A 16 14.01 -7.77 -2.44
N ARG A 17 14.25 -7.59 -3.74
CA ARG A 17 14.07 -8.64 -4.76
C ARG A 17 15.24 -8.62 -5.74
N GLY A 18 16.22 -9.48 -5.51
CA GLY A 18 17.46 -9.47 -6.30
C GLY A 18 18.19 -8.13 -6.13
N ASP A 19 18.36 -7.41 -7.23
CA ASP A 19 18.99 -6.09 -7.24
C ASP A 19 18.00 -4.93 -7.00
N ASP A 20 16.69 -5.20 -7.00
CA ASP A 20 15.65 -4.20 -6.74
C ASP A 20 15.41 -4.03 -5.23
N HIS A 21 15.29 -2.77 -4.80
CA HIS A 21 14.97 -2.38 -3.42
C HIS A 21 13.82 -1.36 -3.43
N TRP A 22 12.69 -1.71 -2.82
CA TRP A 22 11.51 -0.84 -2.76
C TRP A 22 11.10 -0.56 -1.32
N ASP A 23 10.89 0.72 -1.01
CA ASP A 23 10.14 1.13 0.16
C ASP A 23 8.64 0.97 -0.11
N VAL A 24 7.95 0.44 0.89
CA VAL A 24 6.53 0.12 0.80
C VAL A 24 5.75 1.08 1.68
N PHE A 25 4.75 1.75 1.10
CA PHE A 25 3.93 2.74 1.80
C PHE A 25 2.44 2.45 1.65
N LEU A 26 1.70 2.76 2.71
CA LEU A 26 0.24 2.69 2.78
C LEU A 26 -0.36 4.10 2.83
N GLU A 27 -1.14 4.45 1.81
CA GLU A 27 -2.02 5.61 1.83
C GLU A 27 -3.44 5.18 2.21
N ILE A 28 -4.06 5.94 3.11
CA ILE A 28 -5.44 5.75 3.53
C ILE A 28 -6.24 6.94 3.01
N GLN A 29 -7.30 6.66 2.25
CA GLN A 29 -8.14 7.69 1.66
C GLN A 29 -9.63 7.43 1.97
N PRO A 30 -10.36 8.41 2.54
CA PRO A 30 -11.80 8.31 2.69
C PRO A 30 -12.51 8.18 1.34
N ASP A 31 -13.55 7.35 1.31
CA ASP A 31 -14.46 7.18 0.17
C ASP A 31 -15.87 7.59 0.58
N GLY A 32 -16.19 8.86 0.31
CA GLY A 32 -17.49 9.44 0.66
C GLY A 32 -18.66 8.88 -0.14
N GLU A 33 -18.43 8.29 -1.32
CA GLU A 33 -19.49 7.67 -2.12
C GLU A 33 -19.96 6.36 -1.48
N LEU A 34 -19.03 5.60 -0.91
CA LEU A 34 -19.31 4.33 -0.26
C LEU A 34 -19.47 4.43 1.27
N GLY A 35 -19.23 5.61 1.85
CA GLY A 35 -19.21 5.79 3.30
C GLY A 35 -18.14 4.94 3.98
N ALA A 36 -16.99 4.81 3.33
CA ALA A 36 -15.94 3.85 3.66
C ALA A 36 -14.54 4.51 3.60
N VAL A 37 -13.51 3.70 3.78
CA VAL A 37 -12.10 4.08 3.70
C VAL A 37 -11.38 3.10 2.80
N ARG A 38 -10.54 3.61 1.89
CA ARG A 38 -9.71 2.80 1.00
C ARG A 38 -8.25 2.79 1.45
N GLY A 39 -7.60 1.65 1.31
CA GLY A 39 -6.16 1.48 1.51
C GLY A 39 -5.44 1.27 0.19
N ARG A 40 -4.46 2.13 -0.12
CA ARG A 40 -3.62 2.06 -1.31
C ARG A 40 -2.18 1.76 -0.95
N MET A 41 -1.59 0.81 -1.65
CA MET A 41 -0.18 0.47 -1.50
C MET A 41 0.65 1.16 -2.57
N HIS A 42 1.86 1.56 -2.19
CA HIS A 42 2.85 2.15 -3.06
C HIS A 42 4.20 1.46 -2.86
N PHE A 43 4.82 1.05 -3.96
CA PHE A 43 6.18 0.52 -4.00
C PHE A 43 7.07 1.55 -4.71
N VAL A 44 8.06 2.07 -3.99
CA VAL A 44 8.89 3.21 -4.42
C VAL A 44 10.37 2.84 -4.34
N ASP A 45 11.12 3.17 -5.38
CA ASP A 45 12.57 2.93 -5.53
C ASP A 45 13.30 4.27 -5.65
N ARG A 46 14.00 4.73 -4.60
CA ARG A 46 14.79 5.99 -4.60
C ARG A 46 14.06 7.15 -5.30
N ASP A 47 12.83 7.42 -4.86
CA ASP A 47 11.89 8.42 -5.38
C ASP A 47 11.15 8.07 -6.70
N ARG A 48 11.51 6.98 -7.37
CA ARG A 48 10.81 6.47 -8.54
C ARG A 48 9.70 5.51 -8.17
N HIS A 49 8.50 5.79 -8.66
CA HIS A 49 7.31 4.99 -8.44
C HIS A 49 7.37 3.73 -9.30
N ARG A 50 7.23 2.55 -8.68
CA ARG A 50 7.20 1.28 -9.41
C ARG A 50 5.76 0.79 -9.58
N MET A 51 5.03 0.69 -8.47
CA MET A 51 3.68 0.13 -8.48
C MET A 51 2.79 0.84 -7.47
N THR A 52 1.50 0.93 -7.79
CA THR A 52 0.49 1.51 -6.90
C THR A 52 -0.85 0.85 -7.15
N SER A 53 -1.47 0.32 -6.10
CA SER A 53 -2.75 -0.39 -6.22
C SER A 53 -3.64 -0.23 -4.98
N TRP A 54 -4.96 -0.18 -5.22
CA TRP A 54 -5.97 -0.21 -4.16
C TRP A 54 -6.17 -1.65 -3.70
N VAL A 55 -6.02 -1.88 -2.40
CA VAL A 55 -5.93 -3.23 -1.84
C VAL A 55 -7.11 -3.53 -0.92
N PHE A 56 -7.54 -2.55 -0.13
CA PHE A 56 -8.63 -2.72 0.83
C PHE A 56 -9.67 -1.60 0.72
N LEU A 57 -10.91 -1.97 1.08
CA LEU A 57 -12.04 -1.08 1.30
C LEU A 57 -12.67 -1.50 2.63
N GLU A 58 -12.66 -0.62 3.62
CA GLU A 58 -13.12 -0.91 4.99
C GLU A 58 -14.01 0.20 5.53
N ARG A 59 -14.70 -0.07 6.65
CA ARG A 59 -15.57 0.93 7.28
C ARG A 59 -14.78 2.01 8.01
N HIS A 60 -13.69 1.64 8.67
CA HIS A 60 -12.89 2.56 9.46
C HIS A 60 -11.40 2.49 9.11
N GLU A 61 -10.68 3.60 9.28
CA GLU A 61 -9.23 3.65 9.05
C GLU A 61 -8.48 2.65 9.94
N ARG A 62 -8.99 2.40 11.15
CA ARG A 62 -8.42 1.42 12.08
C ARG A 62 -8.43 0.01 11.48
N ASP A 63 -9.50 -0.36 10.79
CA ASP A 63 -9.64 -1.69 10.17
C ASP A 63 -8.59 -1.87 9.06
N ILE A 64 -8.34 -0.82 8.27
CA ILE A 64 -7.26 -0.80 7.28
C ILE A 64 -5.91 -1.00 7.97
N GLN A 65 -5.64 -0.28 9.05
CA GLN A 65 -4.36 -0.36 9.76
C GLN A 65 -4.14 -1.74 10.42
N GLU A 66 -5.17 -2.33 11.00
CA GLU A 66 -5.11 -3.67 11.61
C GLU A 66 -4.80 -4.71 10.54
N ARG A 67 -5.55 -4.73 9.42
CA ARG A 67 -5.32 -5.67 8.33
C ARG A 67 -3.93 -5.52 7.72
N PHE A 68 -3.49 -4.30 7.44
CA PHE A 68 -2.13 -4.08 6.91
C PHE A 68 -1.02 -4.37 7.91
N GLY A 69 -1.28 -4.23 9.21
CA GLY A 69 -0.33 -4.58 10.26
C GLY A 69 -0.03 -6.08 10.35
N GLU A 70 -0.91 -6.92 9.82
CA GLU A 70 -0.71 -8.38 9.77
C GLU A 70 0.21 -8.83 8.63
N PHE A 71 0.38 -8.03 7.58
CA PHE A 71 1.19 -8.40 6.43
C PHE A 71 2.59 -7.77 6.44
N SER A 72 3.58 -8.56 6.05
CA SER A 72 4.88 -8.05 5.64
C SER A 72 4.84 -7.44 4.24
N ALA A 73 5.84 -6.62 3.90
CA ALA A 73 6.01 -6.03 2.57
C ALA A 73 6.04 -7.08 1.43
N VAL A 74 6.61 -8.27 1.70
CA VAL A 74 6.67 -9.40 0.75
C VAL A 74 5.28 -9.99 0.54
N GLU A 75 4.51 -10.21 1.60
CA GLU A 75 3.17 -10.80 1.49
C GLU A 75 2.21 -9.85 0.77
N LEU A 76 2.31 -8.54 1.00
CA LEU A 76 1.54 -7.53 0.27
C LEU A 76 1.86 -7.53 -1.23
N TRP A 77 3.14 -7.70 -1.57
CA TRP A 77 3.55 -7.82 -2.97
C TRP A 77 2.95 -9.06 -3.63
N HIS A 78 3.05 -10.23 -2.99
CA HIS A 78 2.44 -11.46 -3.52
C HIS A 78 0.92 -11.38 -3.61
N PHE A 79 0.27 -10.73 -2.65
CA PHE A 79 -1.16 -10.46 -2.73
C PHE A 79 -1.51 -9.63 -3.97
N LEU A 80 -0.72 -8.62 -4.30
CA LEU A 80 -0.91 -7.81 -5.50
C LEU A 80 -0.63 -8.58 -6.78
N GLU A 81 0.46 -9.36 -6.84
CA GLU A 81 0.74 -10.24 -7.98
C GLU A 81 -0.44 -11.20 -8.23
N ALA A 82 -1.05 -11.74 -7.17
CA ALA A 82 -2.21 -12.62 -7.29
C ALA A 82 -3.49 -11.92 -7.75
N LEU A 83 -3.63 -10.60 -7.52
CA LEU A 83 -4.75 -9.80 -8.01
C LEU A 83 -4.60 -9.40 -9.48
N GLU A 84 -3.37 -9.22 -9.95
CA GLU A 84 -3.07 -8.78 -11.32
C GLU A 84 -3.15 -9.92 -12.35
N GLY A 85 -3.00 -11.18 -11.92
CA GLY A 85 -3.26 -12.38 -12.74
C GLY A 85 -2.11 -12.79 -13.65
#